data_AF-A0A7V3FTP8-F1
#
_entry.id   AF-A0A7V3FTP8-F1
#
_cell.length_a   1.000
_cell.length_b   1.000
_cell.length_c   1.000
_cell.angle_alpha   90.00
_cell.angle_beta   90.00
_cell.angle_gamma   90.00
#
_symmetry.space_group_name_H-M   'P 1'
#
loop_
_entity.id
_entity.type
_entity.pdbx_description
1 polymer ?
#
loop_
_entity_poly.entity_id
_entity_poly.type
_entity_poly.pdbx_seq_one_letter_code
_entity_poly.pdbx_strand_id
1 'polypeptide(L)'
;FQKPFTKQDGNNTITVQGNPNLAGIKSIMIGIRNPKDNNGLEKSVEVWVNELRLTDFENKGGWATTGSVQAKLADFGQVALAATYSRPFFGSIEKKISERSRETNFQWDATSTFQFGKFFPAKWKVNLPVYYAYGETRITPQFNPYDPDVKIDNPNINPDLKREIKKNAQDYTLRKGYNFSNVRVDGLKKEGAKPMPWDVSNFSVTYAYNEIYRRNVNIERSIIKTYRGALSYNFAINAKPWTPFKKSTNKIINNKWFALIKEFNVTPLPSRLGFNTEINRSYSELLNRDITSFYTGKSDNFTQAQFNKIFTMSRNYDLQWNFTKNLKFDFTANNDGRIMESPGKIDTEQERDSIKQSIIGLGTTTGYRHQGNLNYQIPINKIPIFDFISSNLRYSASYTWTRRPFAQEGIGNTIQNTNTKSLNGTFNMTTLYNKIPYFRKVNAGVSSKLKNKAPATPSKKDSTKTQENNFKDIGEFIARGIMMIKQVSLSYQQTNGTGLPGFNPSSQILGLDNGKGFAPGFGFISGLNDSIVRKSIQN
;
A
#
# COMPACT_ATOMS: atom_id res chain seq x y z
N PHE A 1 -38.02 41.05 16.89
CA PHE A 1 -38.96 40.71 15.80
C PHE A 1 -38.64 41.56 14.58
N GLN A 2 -38.42 40.95 13.42
CA GLN A 2 -38.16 41.70 12.19
C GLN A 2 -39.45 42.41 11.76
N LYS A 3 -39.39 43.73 11.55
CA LYS A 3 -40.53 44.52 11.07
C LYS A 3 -40.82 44.13 9.61
N PRO A 4 -42.09 43.99 9.21
CA PRO A 4 -42.43 43.72 7.81
C PRO A 4 -41.95 44.89 6.94
N PHE A 5 -41.30 44.57 5.83
CA PHE A 5 -40.92 45.51 4.79
C PHE A 5 -41.95 45.43 3.66
N THR A 6 -42.61 46.55 3.36
CA THR A 6 -43.64 46.61 2.32
C THR A 6 -43.20 47.54 1.20
N LYS A 7 -43.35 47.10 -0.05
CA LYS A 7 -43.09 47.88 -1.25
C LYS A 7 -44.27 47.74 -2.22
N GLN A 8 -44.68 48.84 -2.83
CA GLN A 8 -45.66 48.83 -3.92
C GLN A 8 -44.97 48.46 -5.23
N ASP A 9 -45.57 47.55 -5.99
CA ASP A 9 -45.16 47.12 -7.32
C ASP A 9 -46.37 47.24 -8.27
N GLY A 10 -46.52 48.41 -8.89
CA GLY A 10 -47.73 48.77 -9.63
C GLY A 10 -48.97 48.74 -8.72
N ASN A 11 -49.95 47.90 -9.08
CA ASN A 11 -51.18 47.71 -8.30
C ASN A 11 -51.04 46.64 -7.19
N ASN A 12 -49.90 45.97 -7.11
CA ASN A 12 -49.65 44.90 -6.15
C ASN A 12 -48.85 45.41 -4.95
N THR A 13 -49.15 44.89 -3.77
CA THR A 13 -48.38 45.18 -2.55
C THR A 13 -47.55 43.96 -2.17
N ILE A 14 -46.23 44.08 -2.25
CA ILE A 14 -45.30 43.03 -1.82
C ILE A 14 -44.89 43.32 -0.38
N THR A 15 -45.09 42.36 0.52
CA THR A 15 -44.68 42.46 1.92
C THR A 15 -43.77 41.30 2.27
N VAL A 16 -42.57 41.62 2.77
CA VAL A 16 -41.57 40.66 3.21
C VAL A 16 -41.47 40.74 4.73
N GLN A 17 -41.64 39.61 5.40
CA GLN A 17 -41.44 39.48 6.84
C GLN A 17 -40.49 38.30 7.07
N GLY A 18 -39.38 38.51 7.78
CA GLY A 18 -38.33 37.49 7.83
C GLY A 18 -37.27 37.71 6.75
N ASN A 19 -36.40 36.70 6.62
CA ASN A 19 -35.52 36.49 5.46
C ASN A 19 -36.05 35.27 4.68
N PRO A 20 -37.14 35.40 3.90
CA PRO A 20 -37.65 34.27 3.12
C PRO A 20 -36.65 33.86 2.04
N ASN A 21 -36.52 32.56 1.82
CA ASN A 21 -35.59 32.01 0.84
C ASN A 21 -36.34 31.50 -0.40
N LEU A 22 -36.14 32.19 -1.54
CA LEU A 22 -36.77 31.83 -2.82
C LEU A 22 -36.11 30.62 -3.50
N ALA A 23 -34.92 30.21 -3.09
CA ALA A 23 -34.23 29.03 -3.63
C ALA A 23 -34.83 27.70 -3.12
N GLY A 24 -35.56 27.72 -2.00
CA GLY A 24 -36.08 26.52 -1.34
C GLY A 24 -37.50 26.70 -0.80
N ILE A 25 -38.44 27.06 -1.67
CA ILE A 25 -39.86 27.24 -1.29
C ILE A 25 -40.44 25.90 -0.83
N LYS A 26 -40.80 25.81 0.45
CA LYS A 26 -41.40 24.58 1.04
C LYS A 26 -42.91 24.56 1.00
N SER A 27 -43.54 25.73 1.07
CA SER A 27 -44.99 25.87 1.11
C SER A 27 -45.37 27.15 0.38
N ILE A 28 -46.42 27.06 -0.42
CA ILE A 28 -47.07 28.19 -1.07
C ILE A 28 -48.51 28.19 -0.57
N MET A 29 -48.94 29.31 -0.01
CA MET A 29 -50.31 29.51 0.44
C MET A 29 -50.95 30.60 -0.41
N ILE A 30 -52.09 30.27 -1.01
CA ILE A 30 -52.95 31.22 -1.70
C ILE A 30 -54.17 31.42 -0.81
N GLY A 31 -54.47 32.68 -0.49
CA GLY A 31 -55.55 33.01 0.43
C GLY A 31 -56.18 34.36 0.11
N ILE A 32 -57.40 34.56 0.60
CA ILE A 32 -58.17 35.79 0.42
C ILE A 32 -58.10 36.58 1.73
N ARG A 33 -57.68 37.83 1.65
CA ARG A 33 -57.61 38.74 2.82
C ARG A 33 -58.62 39.86 2.66
N ASN A 34 -59.60 39.95 3.57
CA ASN A 34 -60.46 41.12 3.68
C ASN A 34 -59.66 42.28 4.30
N PRO A 35 -59.40 43.39 3.58
CA PRO A 35 -58.70 44.53 4.15
C PRO A 35 -59.54 45.16 5.27
N LYS A 36 -58.89 45.56 6.37
CA LYS A 36 -59.53 46.34 7.43
C LYS A 36 -59.72 47.78 6.94
N ASP A 37 -60.75 48.02 6.15
CA ASP A 37 -61.30 49.36 5.90
C ASP A 37 -62.20 49.76 7.09
N ASN A 38 -62.43 51.07 7.29
CA ASN A 38 -63.17 51.69 8.39
C ASN A 38 -64.59 51.12 8.60
N ASN A 39 -65.19 50.47 7.60
CA ASN A 39 -66.55 49.93 7.72
C ASN A 39 -66.62 48.45 8.11
N GLY A 40 -65.51 47.70 8.12
CA GLY A 40 -65.44 46.35 8.71
C GLY A 40 -66.45 45.29 8.22
N LEU A 41 -67.15 45.53 7.10
CA LEU A 41 -68.27 44.70 6.65
C LEU A 41 -67.80 43.31 6.16
N GLU A 42 -68.64 42.31 6.42
CA GLU A 42 -68.50 40.96 5.88
C GLU A 42 -68.61 40.98 4.35
N LYS A 43 -67.78 40.18 3.66
CA LYS A 43 -67.77 40.07 2.21
C LYS A 43 -67.87 38.61 1.81
N SER A 44 -68.88 38.26 1.02
CA SER A 44 -69.01 36.95 0.37
C SER A 44 -68.43 37.06 -1.04
N VAL A 45 -67.42 36.27 -1.34
CA VAL A 45 -66.73 36.28 -2.64
C VAL A 45 -66.44 34.86 -3.11
N GLU A 46 -66.53 34.65 -4.42
CA GLU A 46 -66.11 33.42 -5.09
C GLU A 46 -64.84 33.72 -5.89
N VAL A 47 -63.76 32.99 -5.60
CA VAL A 47 -62.44 33.25 -6.21
C VAL A 47 -61.94 31.96 -6.86
N TRP A 48 -61.71 32.02 -8.15
CA TRP A 48 -61.15 30.93 -8.94
C TRP A 48 -59.66 31.18 -9.21
N VAL A 49 -58.82 30.23 -8.81
CA VAL A 49 -57.37 30.26 -9.07
C VAL A 49 -57.05 29.18 -10.08
N ASN A 50 -56.61 29.58 -11.28
CA ASN A 50 -56.40 28.66 -12.40
C ASN A 50 -55.00 28.02 -12.39
N GLU A 51 -53.97 28.78 -12.76
CA GLU A 51 -52.59 28.27 -12.93
C GLU A 51 -51.60 29.11 -12.12
N LEU A 52 -50.73 28.42 -11.37
CA LEU A 52 -49.52 29.00 -10.80
C LEU A 52 -48.31 28.41 -11.53
N ARG A 53 -47.71 29.20 -12.41
CA ARG A 53 -46.50 28.81 -13.15
C ARG A 53 -45.39 29.83 -12.96
N LEU A 54 -44.16 29.34 -12.91
CA LEU A 54 -42.98 30.18 -13.08
C LEU A 54 -42.79 30.42 -14.58
N THR A 55 -42.68 31.68 -14.96
CA THR A 55 -42.39 32.11 -16.34
C THR A 55 -41.00 32.73 -16.40
N ASP A 56 -40.47 32.93 -17.61
CA ASP A 56 -39.19 33.62 -17.86
C ASP A 56 -37.95 32.95 -17.22
N PHE A 57 -37.69 31.70 -17.62
CA PHE A 57 -36.41 31.05 -17.29
C PHE A 57 -35.23 31.85 -17.85
N GLU A 58 -34.24 32.12 -17.01
CA GLU A 58 -33.03 32.85 -17.40
C GLU A 58 -32.19 31.98 -18.37
N ASN A 59 -32.44 32.10 -19.68
CA ASN A 59 -31.75 31.32 -20.72
C ASN A 59 -30.40 31.94 -21.09
N LYS A 60 -29.50 32.02 -20.12
CA LYS A 60 -28.13 32.49 -20.31
C LYS A 60 -27.22 31.31 -20.66
N GLY A 61 -26.38 31.49 -21.68
CA GLY A 61 -25.30 30.57 -22.00
C GLY A 61 -24.08 30.78 -21.09
N GLY A 62 -23.39 29.70 -20.77
CA GLY A 62 -22.05 29.75 -20.19
C GLY A 62 -21.01 29.32 -21.23
N TRP A 63 -19.76 29.69 -20.99
CA TRP A 63 -18.62 29.21 -21.77
C TRP A 63 -17.60 28.57 -20.85
N ALA A 64 -16.79 27.67 -21.41
CA ALA A 64 -15.61 27.15 -20.77
C ALA A 64 -14.42 27.21 -21.72
N THR A 65 -13.24 27.37 -21.16
CA THR A 65 -11.97 27.28 -21.87
C THR A 65 -11.04 26.38 -21.09
N THR A 66 -10.28 25.57 -21.80
CA THR A 66 -9.22 24.73 -21.25
C THR A 66 -7.97 24.97 -22.08
N GLY A 67 -6.89 25.35 -21.42
CA GLY A 67 -5.57 25.49 -22.02
C GLY A 67 -4.60 24.53 -21.35
N SER A 68 -3.73 23.90 -22.14
CA SER A 68 -2.61 23.13 -21.61
C SER A 68 -1.34 23.44 -22.39
N VAL A 69 -0.23 23.52 -21.66
CA VAL A 69 1.09 23.77 -22.21
C VAL A 69 2.02 22.72 -21.61
N GLN A 70 2.75 22.01 -22.46
CA GLN A 70 3.77 21.06 -22.04
C GLN A 70 5.08 21.40 -22.73
N ALA A 71 6.14 21.55 -21.93
CA ALA A 71 7.50 21.74 -22.41
C ALA A 71 8.36 20.55 -21.95
N LYS A 72 9.11 19.95 -22.87
CA LYS A 72 10.04 18.85 -22.58
C LYS A 72 11.47 19.31 -22.89
N LEU A 73 12.34 19.20 -21.89
CA LEU A 73 13.76 19.47 -21.97
C LEU A 73 14.45 18.11 -22.09
N ALA A 74 15.09 17.85 -23.23
CA ALA A 74 15.77 16.58 -23.51
C ALA A 74 16.75 16.24 -22.38
N ASP A 75 16.69 15.00 -21.91
CA ASP A 75 17.51 14.45 -20.83
C ASP A 75 17.44 15.13 -19.46
N PHE A 76 16.76 16.28 -19.32
CA PHE A 76 16.72 17.06 -18.10
C PHE A 76 15.34 17.07 -17.44
N GLY A 77 14.24 17.25 -18.16
CA GLY A 77 12.96 17.34 -17.47
C GLY A 77 11.76 17.71 -18.34
N GLN A 78 10.63 17.90 -17.69
CA GLN A 78 9.38 18.34 -18.31
C GLN A 78 8.61 19.26 -17.36
N VAL A 79 7.90 20.21 -17.94
CA VAL A 79 6.96 21.09 -17.23
C VAL A 79 5.63 21.01 -17.96
N ALA A 80 4.55 20.85 -17.21
CA ALA A 80 3.20 20.85 -17.74
C ALA A 80 2.33 21.80 -16.92
N LEU A 81 1.63 22.71 -17.61
CA LEU A 81 0.65 23.62 -17.07
C LEU A 81 -0.69 23.30 -17.70
N ALA A 82 -1.74 23.16 -16.90
CA ALA A 82 -3.12 23.04 -17.35
C ALA A 82 -3.96 24.08 -16.62
N ALA A 83 -4.87 24.73 -17.34
CA ALA A 83 -5.82 25.68 -16.76
C ALA A 83 -7.19 25.48 -17.39
N THR A 84 -8.22 25.51 -16.56
CA THR A 84 -9.62 25.39 -16.94
C THR A 84 -10.40 26.52 -16.31
N TYR A 85 -11.23 27.19 -17.10
CA TYR A 85 -12.13 28.23 -16.63
C TYR A 85 -13.52 28.01 -17.22
N SER A 86 -14.55 28.01 -16.38
CA SER A 86 -15.94 27.92 -16.83
C SER A 86 -16.83 28.91 -16.10
N ARG A 87 -17.77 29.52 -16.84
CA ARG A 87 -18.81 30.39 -16.28
C ARG A 87 -20.08 29.59 -15.91
N PRO A 88 -20.95 30.17 -15.06
CA PRO A 88 -22.29 29.63 -14.82
C PRO A 88 -23.05 29.39 -16.12
N PHE A 89 -23.97 28.43 -16.08
CA PHE A 89 -24.78 27.92 -17.17
C PHE A 89 -24.03 27.10 -18.24
N PHE A 90 -22.72 26.91 -18.10
CA PHE A 90 -21.97 25.96 -18.92
C PHE A 90 -22.33 24.51 -18.54
N GLY A 91 -22.54 23.67 -19.54
CA GLY A 91 -22.93 22.28 -19.38
C GLY A 91 -23.02 21.57 -20.72
N SER A 92 -23.13 20.25 -20.70
CA SER A 92 -23.39 19.44 -21.89
C SER A 92 -24.84 19.60 -22.37
N ILE A 93 -25.11 19.23 -23.63
CA ILE A 93 -26.40 19.47 -24.30
C ILE A 93 -27.54 18.72 -23.60
N GLU A 94 -27.26 17.56 -23.04
CA GLU A 94 -28.25 16.74 -22.32
C GLU A 94 -28.68 17.32 -20.96
N LYS A 95 -27.97 18.32 -20.41
CA LYS A 95 -28.30 18.88 -19.09
C LYS A 95 -29.54 19.76 -19.14
N LYS A 96 -30.50 19.48 -18.27
CA LYS A 96 -31.66 20.37 -18.04
C LYS A 96 -31.19 21.71 -17.49
N ILE A 97 -32.00 22.76 -17.69
CA ILE A 97 -31.69 24.13 -17.24
C ILE A 97 -31.41 24.18 -15.72
N SER A 98 -32.11 23.38 -14.93
CA SER A 98 -31.91 23.25 -13.47
C SER A 98 -30.61 22.54 -13.08
N GLU A 99 -30.04 21.71 -13.95
CA GLU A 99 -28.83 20.90 -13.72
C GLU A 99 -27.55 21.58 -14.23
N ARG A 100 -27.69 22.70 -14.95
CA ARG A 100 -26.55 23.51 -15.40
C ARG A 100 -25.84 24.13 -14.20
N SER A 101 -24.51 24.17 -14.25
CA SER A 101 -23.71 24.70 -13.14
C SER A 101 -24.08 26.16 -12.87
N ARG A 102 -24.27 26.52 -11.61
CA ARG A 102 -24.46 27.92 -11.16
C ARG A 102 -23.19 28.48 -10.53
N GLU A 103 -22.04 27.95 -10.92
CA GLU A 103 -20.75 28.27 -10.32
C GLU A 103 -19.76 28.70 -11.40
N THR A 104 -18.88 29.63 -11.04
CA THR A 104 -17.68 29.92 -11.82
C THR A 104 -16.58 29.00 -11.32
N ASN A 105 -16.04 28.13 -12.18
CA ASN A 105 -14.93 27.27 -11.84
C ASN A 105 -13.65 27.82 -12.49
N PHE A 106 -12.62 28.05 -11.69
CA PHE A 106 -11.27 28.35 -12.16
C PHE A 106 -10.31 27.36 -11.51
N GLN A 107 -9.67 26.55 -12.33
CA GLN A 107 -8.68 25.58 -11.88
C GLN A 107 -7.41 25.75 -12.70
N TRP A 108 -6.26 25.68 -12.05
CA TRP A 108 -5.00 25.53 -12.75
C TRP A 108 -4.08 24.58 -11.98
N ASP A 109 -3.28 23.83 -12.70
CA ASP A 109 -2.33 22.87 -12.16
C ASP A 109 -1.02 22.98 -12.96
N ALA A 110 0.08 23.23 -12.24
CA ALA A 110 1.43 23.23 -12.76
C ALA A 110 2.20 22.05 -12.15
N THR A 111 2.79 21.23 -13.00
CA THR A 111 3.64 20.11 -12.60
C THR A 111 4.98 20.22 -13.30
N SER A 112 6.04 19.84 -12.60
CA SER A 112 7.39 19.83 -13.14
C SER A 112 8.12 18.60 -12.65
N THR A 113 8.94 18.03 -13.52
CA THR A 113 9.79 16.88 -13.21
C THR A 113 11.16 17.15 -13.79
N PHE A 114 12.17 17.21 -12.93
CA PHE A 114 13.54 17.50 -13.31
C PHE A 114 14.48 16.38 -12.84
N GLN A 115 15.44 16.00 -13.66
CA GLN A 115 16.50 15.06 -13.35
C GLN A 115 17.77 15.86 -13.01
N PHE A 116 17.86 16.31 -11.75
CA PHE A 116 19.02 17.06 -11.27
C PHE A 116 20.28 16.20 -11.20
N GLY A 117 20.17 14.88 -11.34
CA GLY A 117 21.30 13.96 -11.47
C GLY A 117 22.24 14.30 -12.63
N LYS A 118 21.75 14.99 -13.66
CA LYS A 118 22.54 15.40 -14.83
C LYS A 118 23.54 16.53 -14.54
N PHE A 119 23.39 17.28 -13.45
CA PHE A 119 24.35 18.32 -13.06
C PHE A 119 25.60 17.77 -12.37
N PHE A 120 25.59 16.48 -12.01
CA PHE A 120 26.74 15.81 -11.41
C PHE A 120 27.61 15.17 -12.50
N PRO A 121 28.91 14.94 -12.23
CA PRO A 121 29.78 14.24 -13.18
C PRO A 121 29.19 12.89 -13.62
N ALA A 122 29.19 12.62 -14.93
CA ALA A 122 28.60 11.41 -15.51
C ALA A 122 29.13 10.11 -14.88
N LYS A 123 30.38 10.13 -14.40
CA LYS A 123 31.01 9.01 -13.68
C LYS A 123 30.26 8.63 -12.40
N TRP A 124 29.65 9.59 -11.69
CA TRP A 124 28.95 9.33 -10.42
C TRP A 124 27.58 8.68 -10.60
N LYS A 125 27.00 8.74 -11.81
CA LYS A 125 25.69 8.15 -12.14
C LYS A 125 24.64 8.48 -11.06
N VAL A 126 24.52 9.75 -10.70
CA VAL A 126 23.55 10.23 -9.70
C VAL A 126 22.15 10.18 -10.32
N ASN A 127 21.22 9.53 -9.66
CA ASN A 127 19.80 9.59 -9.98
C ASN A 127 19.13 10.50 -8.95
N LEU A 128 18.65 11.68 -9.38
CA LEU A 128 17.97 12.66 -8.54
C LEU A 128 16.77 13.24 -9.29
N PRO A 129 15.69 12.45 -9.45
CA PRO A 129 14.45 12.95 -10.02
C PRO A 129 13.70 13.76 -8.97
N VAL A 130 13.30 14.96 -9.35
CA VAL A 130 12.59 15.93 -8.51
C VAL A 130 11.28 16.25 -9.17
N TYR A 131 10.19 15.91 -8.50
CA TYR A 131 8.85 16.26 -8.90
C TYR A 131 8.35 17.41 -8.03
N TYR A 132 7.75 18.41 -8.65
CA TYR A 132 7.07 19.50 -7.96
C TYR A 132 5.72 19.75 -8.62
N ALA A 133 4.67 19.85 -7.82
CA ALA A 133 3.31 20.13 -8.25
C ALA A 133 2.72 21.27 -7.42
N TYR A 134 2.03 22.17 -8.09
CA TYR A 134 1.27 23.24 -7.49
C TYR A 134 -0.02 23.39 -8.29
N GLY A 135 -1.16 23.41 -7.62
CA GLY A 135 -2.45 23.54 -8.27
C GLY A 135 -3.46 24.19 -7.36
N GLU A 136 -4.40 24.90 -7.97
CA GLU A 136 -5.38 25.69 -7.29
C GLU A 136 -6.72 25.51 -7.96
N THR A 137 -7.77 25.40 -7.16
CA THR A 137 -9.15 25.31 -7.62
C THR A 137 -9.97 26.34 -6.85
N ARG A 138 -10.63 27.23 -7.58
CA ARG A 138 -11.54 28.25 -7.07
C ARG A 138 -12.91 28.03 -7.69
N ILE A 139 -13.88 27.67 -6.87
CA ILE A 139 -15.27 27.54 -7.26
C ILE A 139 -16.04 28.67 -6.57
N THR A 140 -16.51 29.63 -7.36
CA THR A 140 -17.28 30.76 -6.86
C THR A 140 -18.76 30.57 -7.22
N PRO A 141 -19.65 30.39 -6.24
CA PRO A 141 -21.07 30.27 -6.54
C PRO A 141 -21.62 31.60 -7.07
N GLN A 142 -22.68 31.54 -7.88
CA GLN A 142 -23.36 32.73 -8.40
C GLN A 142 -24.16 33.45 -7.29
N PHE A 143 -24.74 32.67 -6.38
CA PHE A 143 -25.57 33.14 -5.27
C PHE A 143 -24.84 32.97 -3.93
N ASN A 144 -25.19 33.81 -2.96
CA ASN A 144 -24.61 33.78 -1.63
C ASN A 144 -25.06 32.51 -0.89
N PRO A 145 -24.17 31.62 -0.44
CA PRO A 145 -24.57 30.43 0.32
C PRO A 145 -25.32 30.74 1.62
N TYR A 146 -25.11 31.94 2.21
CA TYR A 146 -25.85 32.40 3.39
C TYR A 146 -27.27 32.87 3.02
N ASP A 147 -27.42 33.52 1.87
CA ASP A 147 -28.69 34.03 1.33
C ASP A 147 -28.82 33.62 -0.16
N PRO A 148 -29.29 32.40 -0.46
CA PRO A 148 -29.15 31.76 -1.79
C PRO A 148 -30.06 32.35 -2.87
N ASP A 149 -30.86 33.35 -2.54
CA ASP A 149 -31.63 34.20 -3.45
C ASP A 149 -30.85 35.46 -3.89
N VAL A 150 -29.80 35.85 -3.16
CA VAL A 150 -28.98 37.05 -3.45
C VAL A 150 -27.72 36.67 -4.24
N LYS A 151 -27.47 37.36 -5.36
CA LYS A 151 -26.23 37.19 -6.14
C LYS A 151 -25.01 37.67 -5.34
N ILE A 152 -23.91 36.92 -5.34
CA ILE A 152 -22.65 37.32 -4.68
C ILE A 152 -22.11 38.64 -5.22
N ASP A 153 -22.30 38.89 -6.52
CA ASP A 153 -21.82 40.11 -7.16
C ASP A 153 -22.84 41.28 -7.11
N ASN A 154 -23.86 41.24 -6.24
CA ASN A 154 -24.87 42.31 -6.08
C ASN A 154 -24.22 43.69 -5.76
N PRO A 155 -24.57 44.78 -6.49
CA PRO A 155 -24.03 46.12 -6.24
C PRO A 155 -24.57 46.79 -4.97
N ASN A 156 -25.69 46.32 -4.42
CA ASN A 156 -26.33 46.91 -3.24
C ASN A 156 -25.68 46.48 -1.91
N ILE A 157 -24.68 45.60 -1.95
CA ILE A 157 -23.93 45.14 -0.76
C ILE A 157 -22.68 46.02 -0.62
N ASN A 158 -22.37 46.45 0.61
CA ASN A 158 -21.15 47.18 0.93
C ASN A 158 -19.91 46.45 0.34
N PRO A 159 -18.97 47.15 -0.33
CA PRO A 159 -17.80 46.54 -0.96
C PRO A 159 -16.94 45.64 -0.07
N ASP A 160 -16.75 46.01 1.20
CA ASP A 160 -15.91 45.27 2.14
C ASP A 160 -16.61 43.97 2.58
N LEU A 161 -17.90 44.07 2.94
CA LEU A 161 -18.74 42.92 3.25
C LEU A 161 -18.86 41.97 2.06
N LYS A 162 -18.98 42.51 0.84
CA LYS A 162 -19.04 41.72 -0.39
C LYS A 162 -17.75 40.92 -0.62
N ARG A 163 -16.59 41.51 -0.37
CA ARG A 163 -15.29 40.83 -0.47
C ARG A 163 -15.20 39.69 0.54
N GLU A 164 -15.68 39.91 1.75
CA GLU A 164 -15.71 38.91 2.80
C GLU A 164 -16.66 37.75 2.46
N ILE A 165 -17.90 38.04 2.07
CA ILE A 165 -18.88 37.04 1.62
C ILE A 165 -18.31 36.21 0.48
N LYS A 166 -17.69 36.85 -0.52
CA LYS A 166 -17.08 36.16 -1.66
C LYS A 166 -15.93 35.24 -1.22
N LYS A 167 -15.07 35.70 -0.31
CA LYS A 167 -13.97 34.89 0.25
C LYS A 167 -14.49 33.68 1.03
N ASN A 168 -15.60 33.85 1.74
CA ASN A 168 -16.20 32.82 2.59
C ASN A 168 -17.00 31.80 1.77
N ALA A 169 -17.73 32.26 0.76
CA ALA A 169 -18.56 31.44 -0.12
C ALA A 169 -17.75 30.61 -1.13
N GLN A 170 -16.58 31.10 -1.53
CA GLN A 170 -15.74 30.42 -2.51
C GLN A 170 -15.18 29.10 -1.95
N ASP A 171 -15.45 27.97 -2.61
CA ASP A 171 -14.70 26.73 -2.36
C ASP A 171 -13.31 26.90 -2.99
N TYR A 172 -12.31 26.93 -2.12
CA TYR A 172 -10.93 27.14 -2.48
C TYR A 172 -10.14 25.93 -2.03
N THR A 173 -9.49 25.27 -2.98
CA THR A 173 -8.57 24.15 -2.72
C THR A 173 -7.21 24.49 -3.33
N LEU A 174 -6.17 24.52 -2.49
CA LEU A 174 -4.78 24.65 -2.89
C LEU A 174 -4.08 23.32 -2.65
N ARG A 175 -3.44 22.79 -3.69
CA ARG A 175 -2.63 21.57 -3.65
C ARG A 175 -1.20 21.97 -3.96
N LYS A 176 -0.25 21.62 -3.10
CA LYS A 176 1.17 21.76 -3.40
C LYS A 176 1.92 20.56 -2.87
N GLY A 177 2.93 20.13 -3.59
CA GLY A 177 3.73 19.00 -3.16
C GLY A 177 5.01 18.87 -3.95
N TYR A 178 5.98 18.23 -3.35
CA TYR A 178 7.23 17.90 -4.00
C TYR A 178 7.70 16.54 -3.54
N ASN A 179 8.34 15.80 -4.42
CA ASN A 179 8.94 14.53 -4.07
C ASN A 179 10.25 14.31 -4.81
N PHE A 180 11.14 13.59 -4.13
CA PHE A 180 12.38 13.05 -4.62
C PHE A 180 12.24 11.55 -4.44
N SER A 181 12.17 10.79 -5.54
CA SER A 181 11.94 9.35 -5.48
C SER A 181 13.19 8.59 -5.87
N ASN A 182 13.55 7.58 -5.08
CA ASN A 182 14.65 6.66 -5.37
C ASN A 182 15.97 7.40 -5.71
N VAL A 183 16.32 8.40 -4.89
CA VAL A 183 17.58 9.13 -5.00
C VAL A 183 18.72 8.18 -4.65
N ARG A 184 19.67 7.98 -5.57
CA ARG A 184 20.79 7.05 -5.39
C ARG A 184 22.02 7.47 -6.19
N VAL A 185 23.18 6.93 -5.81
CA VAL A 185 24.47 7.19 -6.45
C VAL A 185 25.12 5.87 -6.84
N ASP A 186 25.11 5.53 -8.13
CA ASP A 186 25.54 4.21 -8.60
C ASP A 186 27.02 4.17 -9.06
N GLY A 187 27.62 5.32 -9.35
CA GLY A 187 28.85 5.42 -10.13
C GLY A 187 30.15 5.60 -9.33
N LEU A 188 30.11 5.66 -8.01
CA LEU A 188 31.32 5.79 -7.16
C LEU A 188 32.17 4.52 -7.12
N LYS A 189 31.63 3.40 -7.62
CA LYS A 189 32.29 2.10 -7.63
C LYS A 189 33.15 1.93 -8.88
N LYS A 190 34.39 1.45 -8.70
CA LYS A 190 35.26 1.06 -9.83
C LYS A 190 34.59 -0.03 -10.66
N GLU A 191 34.68 0.08 -11.98
CA GLU A 191 34.14 -0.92 -12.90
C GLU A 191 34.76 -2.30 -12.62
N GLY A 192 33.92 -3.33 -12.47
CA GLY A 192 34.35 -4.68 -12.11
C GLY A 192 34.66 -4.93 -10.62
N ALA A 193 34.59 -3.92 -9.74
CA ALA A 193 34.76 -4.14 -8.31
C ALA A 193 33.62 -4.99 -7.72
N LYS A 194 33.92 -5.80 -6.69
CA LYS A 194 32.90 -6.56 -5.96
C LYS A 194 32.04 -5.60 -5.14
N PRO A 195 30.72 -5.82 -5.03
CA PRO A 195 29.87 -5.00 -4.16
C PRO A 195 30.35 -5.16 -2.72
N MET A 196 30.54 -4.04 -2.03
CA MET A 196 30.84 -4.00 -0.60
C MET A 196 29.62 -3.52 0.17
N PRO A 197 29.44 -3.94 1.43
CA PRO A 197 28.32 -3.50 2.27
C PRO A 197 28.23 -1.97 2.43
N TRP A 198 29.37 -1.29 2.49
CA TRP A 198 29.43 0.17 2.66
C TRP A 198 29.36 0.96 1.34
N ASP A 199 29.12 0.31 0.20
CA ASP A 199 28.95 1.02 -1.07
C ASP A 199 27.71 1.93 -1.03
N VAL A 200 27.88 3.20 -1.41
CA VAL A 200 26.78 4.19 -1.45
C VAL A 200 25.66 3.76 -2.40
N SER A 201 25.97 2.96 -3.42
CA SER A 201 24.98 2.40 -4.36
C SER A 201 23.96 1.46 -3.70
N ASN A 202 24.25 0.96 -2.49
CA ASN A 202 23.31 0.14 -1.73
C ASN A 202 22.22 1.00 -1.10
N PHE A 203 22.39 2.31 -1.00
CA PHE A 203 21.45 3.23 -0.36
C PHE A 203 20.58 3.95 -1.39
N SER A 204 19.29 4.03 -1.11
CA SER A 204 18.34 4.88 -1.82
C SER A 204 17.46 5.66 -0.85
N VAL A 205 17.24 6.93 -1.16
CA VAL A 205 16.42 7.83 -0.33
C VAL A 205 15.20 8.27 -1.12
N THR A 206 14.05 8.29 -0.46
CA THR A 206 12.82 8.90 -0.99
C THR A 206 12.30 9.89 0.03
N TYR A 207 11.91 11.08 -0.43
CA TYR A 207 11.22 12.06 0.39
C TYR A 207 10.07 12.65 -0.40
N ALA A 208 8.89 12.74 0.20
CA ALA A 208 7.73 13.37 -0.40
C ALA A 208 6.99 14.21 0.64
N TYR A 209 6.55 15.38 0.21
CA TYR A 209 5.69 16.26 0.96
C TYR A 209 4.51 16.67 0.08
N ASN A 210 3.30 16.55 0.61
CA ASN A 210 2.09 17.09 -0.02
C ASN A 210 1.28 17.85 1.01
N GLU A 211 0.71 18.98 0.59
CA GLU A 211 -0.19 19.80 1.37
C GLU A 211 -1.44 20.11 0.54
N ILE A 212 -2.59 19.89 1.16
CA ILE A 212 -3.90 20.29 0.66
C ILE A 212 -4.48 21.27 1.66
N TYR A 213 -4.67 22.51 1.24
CA TYR A 213 -5.39 23.52 1.99
C TYR A 213 -6.77 23.70 1.36
N ARG A 214 -7.83 23.63 2.17
CA ARG A 214 -9.21 23.87 1.73
C ARG A 214 -9.90 24.88 2.63
N ARG A 215 -10.73 25.72 2.03
CA ARG A 215 -11.73 26.54 2.74
C ARG A 215 -12.99 26.63 1.88
N ASN A 216 -14.14 26.76 2.53
CA ASN A 216 -15.42 27.00 1.88
C ASN A 216 -16.39 27.68 2.88
N VAL A 217 -17.68 27.70 2.55
CA VAL A 217 -18.72 28.32 3.40
C VAL A 217 -18.75 27.75 4.82
N ASN A 218 -18.55 26.44 4.98
CA ASN A 218 -18.63 25.74 6.27
C ASN A 218 -17.26 25.60 6.94
N ILE A 219 -16.19 25.61 6.16
CA ILE A 219 -14.82 25.35 6.60
C ILE A 219 -14.02 26.63 6.49
N GLU A 220 -13.57 27.16 7.62
CA GLU A 220 -12.67 28.31 7.63
C GLU A 220 -11.26 27.90 7.19
N ARG A 221 -10.78 26.78 7.73
CA ARG A 221 -9.46 26.24 7.43
C ARG A 221 -9.46 24.72 7.54
N SER A 222 -9.11 24.04 6.47
CA SER A 222 -8.75 22.62 6.49
C SER A 222 -7.37 22.46 5.88
N ILE A 223 -6.46 21.82 6.60
CA ILE A 223 -5.08 21.59 6.17
C ILE A 223 -4.77 20.12 6.33
N ILE A 224 -4.41 19.46 5.25
CA ILE A 224 -3.91 18.09 5.25
C ILE A 224 -2.47 18.12 4.75
N LYS A 225 -1.52 17.69 5.58
CA LYS A 225 -0.10 17.58 5.24
C LYS A 225 0.32 16.13 5.36
N THR A 226 0.91 15.59 4.30
CA THR A 226 1.51 14.26 4.30
C THR A 226 3.00 14.39 4.07
N TYR A 227 3.79 13.83 4.98
CA TYR A 227 5.24 13.69 4.85
C TYR A 227 5.54 12.20 4.74
N ARG A 228 6.34 11.83 3.74
CA ARG A 228 6.84 10.48 3.55
C ARG A 228 8.35 10.55 3.42
N GLY A 229 9.06 9.84 4.27
CA GLY A 229 10.50 9.63 4.15
C GLY A 229 10.77 8.14 4.07
N ALA A 230 11.60 7.69 3.14
CA ALA A 230 12.05 6.31 3.11
C ALA A 230 13.55 6.25 2.86
N LEU A 231 14.22 5.39 3.61
CA LEU A 231 15.61 5.02 3.42
C LEU A 231 15.66 3.51 3.20
N SER A 232 16.15 3.11 2.04
CA SER A 232 16.35 1.72 1.70
C SER A 232 17.84 1.44 1.55
N TYR A 233 18.27 0.35 2.16
CA TYR A 233 19.59 -0.24 2.05
C TYR A 233 19.43 -1.63 1.46
N ASN A 234 20.09 -1.91 0.35
CA ASN A 234 20.01 -3.20 -0.33
C ASN A 234 21.41 -3.60 -0.80
N PHE A 235 22.03 -4.48 -0.01
CA PHE A 235 23.30 -5.10 -0.36
C PHE A 235 23.05 -6.51 -0.90
N ALA A 236 23.57 -6.78 -2.10
CA ALA A 236 23.52 -8.10 -2.70
C ALA A 236 24.90 -8.50 -3.22
N ILE A 237 25.33 -9.72 -2.92
CA ILE A 237 26.61 -10.27 -3.37
C ILE A 237 26.43 -11.69 -3.89
N ASN A 238 27.04 -11.95 -5.05
CA ASN A 238 27.22 -13.29 -5.56
C ASN A 238 28.47 -13.91 -4.93
N ALA A 239 28.35 -14.31 -3.67
CA ALA A 239 29.44 -14.94 -2.94
C ALA A 239 29.77 -16.32 -3.54
N LYS A 240 31.05 -16.53 -3.90
CA LYS A 240 31.51 -17.84 -4.38
C LYS A 240 31.56 -18.81 -3.20
N PRO A 241 30.95 -20.00 -3.28
CA PRO A 241 30.99 -20.96 -2.20
C PRO A 241 32.41 -21.51 -2.02
N TRP A 242 32.89 -21.55 -0.78
CA TRP A 242 34.15 -22.20 -0.43
C TRP A 242 33.97 -23.72 -0.51
N THR A 243 34.84 -24.40 -1.26
CA THR A 243 34.73 -25.84 -1.57
C THR A 243 36.05 -26.54 -1.27
N PRO A 244 36.33 -26.87 0.02
CA PRO A 244 37.65 -27.33 0.45
C PRO A 244 38.09 -28.66 -0.20
N PHE A 245 37.15 -29.59 -0.40
CA PHE A 245 37.48 -30.95 -0.86
C PHE A 245 37.30 -31.17 -2.36
N LYS A 246 36.80 -30.18 -3.11
CA LYS A 246 36.46 -30.33 -4.53
C LYS A 246 37.69 -30.63 -5.41
N LYS A 247 38.87 -30.12 -5.02
CA LYS A 247 40.15 -30.33 -5.72
C LYS A 247 41.03 -31.43 -5.10
N SER A 248 40.53 -32.20 -4.13
CA SER A 248 41.33 -33.25 -3.49
C SER A 248 41.64 -34.39 -4.47
N THR A 249 42.90 -34.80 -4.56
CA THR A 249 43.39 -35.92 -5.39
C THR A 249 43.36 -37.26 -4.65
N ASN A 250 43.01 -37.27 -3.37
CA ASN A 250 42.99 -38.49 -2.54
C ASN A 250 41.95 -39.50 -3.07
N LYS A 251 42.40 -40.74 -3.34
CA LYS A 251 41.56 -41.84 -3.86
C LYS A 251 40.36 -42.16 -2.95
N ILE A 252 40.50 -41.96 -1.64
CA ILE A 252 39.43 -42.21 -0.66
C ILE A 252 38.29 -41.19 -0.84
N ILE A 253 38.62 -39.90 -0.92
CA ILE A 253 37.65 -38.79 -1.05
C ILE A 253 37.04 -38.76 -2.46
N ASN A 254 37.74 -39.29 -3.46
CA ASN A 254 37.26 -39.36 -4.85
C ASN A 254 36.28 -40.52 -5.13
N ASN A 255 36.04 -41.42 -4.17
CA ASN A 255 35.05 -42.47 -4.32
C ASN A 255 33.61 -41.90 -4.30
N LYS A 256 32.72 -42.49 -5.10
CA LYS A 256 31.31 -42.08 -5.23
C LYS A 256 30.55 -42.08 -3.90
N TRP A 257 30.95 -42.92 -2.95
CA TRP A 257 30.36 -42.98 -1.60
C TRP A 257 30.67 -41.76 -0.73
N PHE A 258 31.78 -41.05 -0.99
CA PHE A 258 32.18 -39.84 -0.26
C PHE A 258 31.82 -38.54 -1.00
N ALA A 259 30.92 -38.61 -1.99
CA ALA A 259 30.48 -37.46 -2.77
C ALA A 259 29.95 -36.30 -1.91
N LEU A 260 29.31 -36.62 -0.78
CA LEU A 260 28.82 -35.63 0.20
C LEU A 260 29.96 -34.79 0.79
N ILE A 261 31.07 -35.43 1.15
CA ILE A 261 32.24 -34.77 1.74
C ILE A 261 32.98 -34.00 0.64
N LYS A 262 33.18 -34.63 -0.53
CA LYS A 262 33.87 -34.01 -1.67
C LYS A 262 33.17 -32.74 -2.18
N GLU A 263 31.84 -32.75 -2.21
CA GLU A 263 31.02 -31.62 -2.67
C GLU A 263 30.59 -30.67 -1.54
N PHE A 264 31.12 -30.85 -0.33
CA PHE A 264 30.89 -29.94 0.77
C PHE A 264 31.26 -28.52 0.35
N ASN A 265 30.34 -27.60 0.63
CA ASN A 265 30.46 -26.22 0.23
C ASN A 265 29.83 -25.34 1.29
N VAL A 266 30.49 -24.23 1.60
CA VAL A 266 30.01 -23.25 2.59
C VAL A 266 30.17 -21.85 2.02
N THR A 267 29.14 -21.04 2.16
CA THR A 267 29.16 -19.62 1.84
C THR A 267 29.04 -18.84 3.16
N PRO A 268 30.14 -18.28 3.68
CA PRO A 268 30.14 -17.62 4.99
C PRO A 268 29.48 -16.23 4.96
N LEU A 269 29.27 -15.65 3.77
CA LEU A 269 28.64 -14.35 3.60
C LEU A 269 27.17 -14.50 3.22
N PRO A 270 26.28 -13.62 3.71
CA PRO A 270 24.90 -13.56 3.25
C PRO A 270 24.86 -13.14 1.78
N SER A 271 23.91 -13.71 1.04
CA SER A 271 23.69 -13.39 -0.38
C SER A 271 23.04 -12.03 -0.55
N ARG A 272 22.11 -11.68 0.35
CA ARG A 272 21.40 -10.40 0.35
C ARG A 272 21.15 -9.93 1.78
N LEU A 273 21.31 -8.63 1.99
CA LEU A 273 20.94 -7.92 3.20
C LEU A 273 20.15 -6.67 2.80
N GLY A 274 18.88 -6.65 3.12
CA GLY A 274 17.96 -5.56 2.91
C GLY A 274 17.52 -4.93 4.23
N PHE A 275 17.50 -3.61 4.27
CA PHE A 275 16.88 -2.83 5.34
C PHE A 275 16.10 -1.69 4.70
N ASN A 276 14.84 -1.52 5.05
CA ASN A 276 14.02 -0.40 4.59
C ASN A 276 13.36 0.24 5.79
N THR A 277 13.51 1.54 5.96
CA THR A 277 12.77 2.31 6.95
C THR A 277 11.91 3.33 6.23
N GLU A 278 10.62 3.34 6.52
CA GLU A 278 9.66 4.27 5.95
C GLU A 278 8.95 4.99 7.09
N ILE A 279 8.98 6.31 7.02
CA ILE A 279 8.33 7.24 7.92
C ILE A 279 7.15 7.86 7.17
N ASN A 280 5.96 7.77 7.75
CA ASN A 280 4.75 8.38 7.23
C ASN A 280 4.10 9.24 8.31
N ARG A 281 4.01 10.55 8.05
CA ARG A 281 3.31 11.51 8.91
C ARG A 281 2.16 12.15 8.16
N SER A 282 0.94 11.91 8.62
CA SER A 282 -0.28 12.59 8.18
C SER A 282 -0.74 13.52 9.29
N TYR A 283 -0.82 14.81 8.98
CA TYR A 283 -1.35 15.86 9.84
C TYR A 283 -2.59 16.43 9.17
N SER A 284 -3.72 16.38 9.86
CA SER A 284 -4.97 16.99 9.42
C SER A 284 -5.43 17.98 10.48
N GLU A 285 -5.77 19.18 10.05
CA GLU A 285 -6.36 20.24 10.86
C GLU A 285 -7.67 20.67 10.22
N LEU A 286 -8.72 20.81 11.02
CA LEU A 286 -10.03 21.27 10.58
C LEU A 286 -10.57 22.32 11.57
N LEU A 287 -10.81 23.53 11.07
CA LEU A 287 -11.53 24.58 11.76
C LEU A 287 -12.83 24.86 11.00
N ASN A 288 -13.95 24.54 11.64
CA ASN A 288 -15.27 24.89 11.15
C ASN A 288 -15.48 26.40 11.29
N ARG A 289 -16.11 26.99 10.29
CA ARG A 289 -16.39 28.42 10.26
C ARG A 289 -17.52 28.73 11.24
N ASP A 290 -17.33 29.79 12.03
CA ASP A 290 -18.41 30.36 12.82
C ASP A 290 -19.35 31.15 11.91
N ILE A 291 -20.42 30.50 11.46
CA ILE A 291 -21.49 31.14 10.68
C ILE A 291 -22.43 31.99 11.56
N THR A 292 -22.45 31.77 12.87
CA THR A 292 -23.37 32.48 13.78
C THR A 292 -22.94 33.92 13.96
N SER A 293 -21.63 34.16 14.04
CA SER A 293 -21.03 35.50 14.10
C SER A 293 -21.45 36.40 12.94
N PHE A 294 -21.62 35.84 11.74
CA PHE A 294 -22.13 36.54 10.56
C PHE A 294 -23.56 37.06 10.75
N TYR A 295 -24.43 36.30 11.40
CA TYR A 295 -25.84 36.69 11.61
C TYR A 295 -26.06 37.52 12.88
N THR A 296 -25.25 37.31 13.93
CA THR A 296 -25.42 37.96 15.24
C THR A 296 -24.57 39.23 15.40
N GLY A 297 -23.55 39.41 14.55
CA GLY A 297 -22.57 40.49 14.69
C GLY A 297 -21.69 40.37 15.94
N LYS A 298 -21.72 39.22 16.62
CA LYS A 298 -20.93 38.90 17.82
C LYS A 298 -20.12 37.64 17.58
N SER A 299 -18.80 37.75 17.73
CA SER A 299 -17.88 36.61 17.62
C SER A 299 -17.79 35.91 18.97
N ASP A 300 -18.51 34.81 19.12
CA ASP A 300 -18.53 34.07 20.39
C ASP A 300 -17.45 32.95 20.45
N ASN A 301 -16.58 32.83 19.43
CA ASN A 301 -15.43 31.90 19.39
C ASN A 301 -15.78 30.43 19.74
N PHE A 302 -16.97 29.96 19.38
CA PHE A 302 -17.40 28.59 19.70
C PHE A 302 -16.67 27.50 18.89
N THR A 303 -16.05 27.83 17.76
CA THR A 303 -15.36 26.84 16.92
C THR A 303 -13.89 26.71 17.30
N GLN A 304 -13.48 25.50 17.63
CA GLN A 304 -12.08 25.16 17.91
C GLN A 304 -11.52 24.27 16.81
N ALA A 305 -10.22 24.41 16.55
CA ALA A 305 -9.53 23.58 15.56
C ALA A 305 -9.43 22.13 16.06
N GLN A 306 -9.85 21.19 15.22
CA GLN A 306 -9.72 19.75 15.43
C GLN A 306 -8.45 19.26 14.73
N PHE A 307 -7.70 18.38 15.40
CA PHE A 307 -6.45 17.84 14.89
C PHE A 307 -6.53 16.31 14.81
N ASN A 308 -6.15 15.75 13.67
CA ASN A 308 -5.94 14.32 13.50
C ASN A 308 -4.52 14.09 13.02
N LYS A 309 -3.73 13.36 13.82
CA LYS A 309 -2.31 13.11 13.58
C LYS A 309 -2.01 11.62 13.58
N ILE A 310 -1.37 11.17 12.51
CA ILE A 310 -0.87 9.80 12.36
C ILE A 310 0.59 9.91 11.97
N PHE A 311 1.47 9.48 12.87
CA PHE A 311 2.90 9.48 12.61
C PHE A 311 3.44 8.07 12.86
N THR A 312 3.64 7.34 11.78
CA THR A 312 4.09 5.95 11.80
C THR A 312 5.48 5.80 11.21
N MET A 313 6.18 4.76 11.64
CA MET A 313 7.45 4.35 11.07
C MET A 313 7.46 2.84 10.93
N SER A 314 7.59 2.33 9.72
CA SER A 314 7.75 0.91 9.42
C SER A 314 9.20 0.61 9.08
N ARG A 315 9.72 -0.50 9.61
CA ARG A 315 11.08 -0.98 9.37
C ARG A 315 11.02 -2.42 8.88
N ASN A 316 11.49 -2.65 7.66
CA ASN A 316 11.59 -3.96 7.05
C ASN A 316 13.04 -4.41 7.05
N TYR A 317 13.24 -5.68 7.38
CA TYR A 317 14.53 -6.36 7.35
C TYR A 317 14.39 -7.57 6.45
N ASP A 318 15.39 -7.78 5.60
CA ASP A 318 15.47 -8.94 4.72
C ASP A 318 16.90 -9.47 4.77
N LEU A 319 17.05 -10.75 5.08
CA LEU A 319 18.32 -11.44 5.11
C LEU A 319 18.15 -12.74 4.35
N GLN A 320 18.92 -12.90 3.28
CA GLN A 320 19.01 -14.15 2.56
C GLN A 320 20.42 -14.70 2.66
N TRP A 321 20.55 -15.89 3.23
CA TRP A 321 21.82 -16.57 3.42
C TRP A 321 21.79 -17.99 2.85
N ASN A 322 22.53 -18.18 1.76
CA ASN A 322 22.77 -19.51 1.19
C ASN A 322 23.98 -20.17 1.86
N PHE A 323 23.83 -20.66 3.09
CA PHE A 323 24.89 -21.33 3.85
C PHE A 323 25.62 -22.39 3.02
N THR A 324 24.88 -23.19 2.26
CA THR A 324 25.40 -24.12 1.24
C THR A 324 24.50 -24.07 0.00
N LYS A 325 24.88 -24.73 -1.09
CA LYS A 325 24.00 -24.91 -2.26
C LYS A 325 22.66 -25.56 -1.92
N ASN A 326 22.64 -26.35 -0.85
CA ASN A 326 21.52 -27.18 -0.43
C ASN A 326 20.83 -26.64 0.83
N LEU A 327 21.45 -25.70 1.56
CA LEU A 327 20.93 -25.12 2.78
C LEU A 327 20.79 -23.61 2.60
N LYS A 328 19.54 -23.15 2.56
CA LYS A 328 19.18 -21.75 2.38
C LYS A 328 18.36 -21.27 3.57
N PHE A 329 18.70 -20.10 4.08
CA PHE A 329 17.97 -19.43 5.13
C PHE A 329 17.49 -18.07 4.64
N ASP A 330 16.19 -17.84 4.73
CA ASP A 330 15.55 -16.59 4.37
C ASP A 330 14.86 -16.03 5.63
N PHE A 331 15.24 -14.84 6.07
CA PHE A 331 14.65 -14.17 7.21
C PHE A 331 14.10 -12.82 6.79
N THR A 332 12.82 -12.60 7.09
CA THR A 332 12.14 -11.32 6.85
C THR A 332 11.52 -10.85 8.15
N ALA A 333 11.66 -9.57 8.48
CA ALA A 333 11.03 -8.96 9.64
C ALA A 333 10.40 -7.61 9.28
N ASN A 334 9.27 -7.31 9.91
CA ASN A 334 8.59 -6.03 9.86
C ASN A 334 8.39 -5.52 11.28
N ASN A 335 8.82 -4.29 11.54
CA ASN A 335 8.61 -3.61 12.80
C ASN A 335 7.88 -2.29 12.53
N ASP A 336 6.59 -2.27 12.88
CA ASP A 336 5.73 -1.09 12.81
C ASP A 336 5.78 -0.35 14.15
N GLY A 337 6.11 0.93 14.09
CA GLY A 337 6.12 1.83 15.23
C GLY A 337 5.25 3.07 14.99
N ARG A 338 4.86 3.69 16.10
CA ARG A 338 4.21 5.00 16.13
C ARG A 338 5.14 6.00 16.81
N ILE A 339 5.36 7.14 16.16
CA ILE A 339 6.02 8.30 16.75
C ILE A 339 4.97 9.03 17.58
N MET A 340 5.27 9.25 18.86
CA MET A 340 4.34 9.92 19.76
C MET A 340 4.44 11.44 19.55
N GLU A 341 3.29 12.10 19.44
CA GLU A 341 3.19 13.55 19.32
C GLU A 341 2.25 14.07 20.39
N SER A 342 2.53 15.26 20.91
CA SER A 342 1.63 15.96 21.82
C SER A 342 0.27 16.27 21.16
N PRO A 343 -0.82 16.33 21.94
CA PRO A 343 -2.12 16.80 21.45
C PRO A 343 -2.07 18.23 20.90
N GLY A 344 -3.03 18.63 20.06
CA GLY A 344 -3.15 20.02 19.58
C GLY A 344 -2.18 20.42 18.47
N LYS A 345 -1.88 21.71 18.31
CA LYS A 345 -0.89 22.20 17.34
C LYS A 345 0.50 22.17 17.96
N ILE A 346 1.50 21.71 17.21
CA ILE A 346 2.89 21.65 17.70
C ILE A 346 3.51 23.03 17.50
N ASP A 347 3.56 23.81 18.58
CA ASP A 347 4.02 25.19 18.55
C ASP A 347 5.26 25.43 19.44
N THR A 348 5.45 24.61 20.49
CA THR A 348 6.58 24.77 21.42
C THR A 348 7.84 24.03 20.98
N GLU A 349 9.00 24.50 21.43
CA GLU A 349 10.29 23.83 21.18
C GLU A 349 10.36 22.45 21.85
N GLN A 350 9.83 22.33 23.06
CA GLN A 350 9.75 21.09 23.84
C GLN A 350 8.99 19.98 23.08
N GLU A 351 7.86 20.32 22.45
CA GLU A 351 7.10 19.37 21.64
C GLU A 351 7.87 18.91 20.39
N ARG A 352 8.62 19.82 19.76
CA ARG A 352 9.46 19.48 18.60
C ARG A 352 10.60 18.56 18.99
N ASP A 353 11.20 18.79 20.15
CA ASP A 353 12.29 17.96 20.64
C ASP A 353 11.82 16.58 21.08
N SER A 354 10.63 16.46 21.69
CA SER A 354 9.99 15.17 21.97
C SER A 354 9.81 14.34 20.69
N ILE A 355 9.38 14.98 19.60
CA ILE A 355 9.22 14.33 18.29
C ILE A 355 10.57 13.88 17.73
N LYS A 356 11.61 14.73 17.78
CA LYS A 356 12.96 14.36 17.34
C LYS A 356 13.49 13.17 18.13
N GLN A 357 13.36 13.20 19.45
CA GLN A 357 13.76 12.09 20.32
C GLN A 357 12.99 10.81 19.99
N SER A 358 11.68 10.90 19.73
CA SER A 358 10.87 9.74 19.33
C SER A 358 11.29 9.19 17.96
N ILE A 359 11.67 10.04 17.01
CA ILE A 359 12.20 9.61 15.70
C ILE A 359 13.56 8.92 15.86
N ILE A 360 14.49 9.52 16.64
CA ILE A 360 15.82 8.95 16.90
C ILE A 360 15.71 7.63 17.66
N GLY A 361 14.82 7.56 18.66
CA GLY A 361 14.48 6.36 19.42
C GLY A 361 13.67 5.33 18.64
N LEU A 362 13.46 5.55 17.34
CA LEU A 362 12.76 4.66 16.42
C LEU A 362 11.29 4.36 16.76
N GLY A 363 10.64 5.27 17.47
CA GLY A 363 9.22 5.19 17.81
C GLY A 363 8.86 4.08 18.80
N THR A 364 7.61 4.11 19.26
CA THR A 364 7.04 3.06 20.08
C THR A 364 6.51 1.94 19.18
N THR A 365 7.06 0.73 19.28
CA THR A 365 6.60 -0.42 18.50
C THR A 365 5.11 -0.71 18.77
N THR A 366 4.31 -0.73 17.70
CA THR A 366 2.89 -1.10 17.69
C THR A 366 2.66 -2.52 17.19
N GLY A 367 3.55 -3.01 16.34
CA GLY A 367 3.48 -4.36 15.81
C GLY A 367 4.86 -4.83 15.37
N TYR A 368 5.15 -6.10 15.59
CA TYR A 368 6.36 -6.73 15.10
C TYR A 368 6.02 -8.10 14.55
N ARG A 369 6.56 -8.44 13.38
CA ARG A 369 6.40 -9.74 12.75
C ARG A 369 7.70 -10.16 12.11
N HIS A 370 8.07 -11.42 12.25
CA HIS A 370 9.10 -12.01 11.39
C HIS A 370 8.73 -13.39 10.89
N GLN A 371 9.42 -13.79 9.83
CA GLN A 371 9.38 -15.13 9.28
C GLN A 371 10.81 -15.57 8.93
N GLY A 372 11.22 -16.68 9.52
CA GLY A 372 12.44 -17.40 9.15
C GLY A 372 12.08 -18.68 8.39
N ASN A 373 12.67 -18.88 7.23
CA ASN A 373 12.54 -20.08 6.42
C ASN A 373 13.90 -20.75 6.28
N LEU A 374 14.03 -21.98 6.76
CA LEU A 374 15.18 -22.83 6.54
C LEU A 374 14.80 -23.92 5.52
N ASN A 375 15.41 -23.87 4.35
CA ASN A 375 15.21 -24.83 3.27
C ASN A 375 16.46 -25.69 3.14
N TYR A 376 16.34 -27.00 3.38
CA TYR A 376 17.41 -27.97 3.27
C TYR A 376 17.05 -29.06 2.26
N GLN A 377 17.66 -28.97 1.07
CA GLN A 377 17.61 -30.04 0.08
C GLN A 377 18.58 -31.14 0.50
N ILE A 378 18.06 -32.23 1.06
CA ILE A 378 18.89 -33.30 1.59
C ILE A 378 19.60 -33.98 0.40
N PRO A 379 20.94 -33.93 0.34
CA PRO A 379 21.71 -34.48 -0.79
C PRO A 379 21.80 -36.01 -0.77
N ILE A 380 20.72 -36.70 -0.37
CA ILE A 380 20.69 -38.16 -0.30
C ILE A 380 20.89 -38.80 -1.68
N ASN A 381 20.50 -38.10 -2.75
CA ASN A 381 20.74 -38.49 -4.14
C ASN A 381 22.22 -38.57 -4.54
N LYS A 382 23.13 -38.03 -3.71
CA LYS A 382 24.58 -38.16 -3.94
C LYS A 382 25.14 -39.51 -3.53
N ILE A 383 24.39 -40.28 -2.72
CA ILE A 383 24.78 -41.64 -2.35
C ILE A 383 24.30 -42.57 -3.48
N PRO A 384 25.19 -43.39 -4.10
CA PRO A 384 24.84 -44.18 -5.29
C PRO A 384 23.64 -45.11 -5.16
N ILE A 385 23.32 -45.58 -3.95
CA ILE A 385 22.14 -46.43 -3.73
C ILE A 385 20.84 -45.62 -3.67
N PHE A 386 20.89 -44.32 -3.36
CA PHE A 386 19.72 -43.45 -3.14
C PHE A 386 19.56 -42.34 -4.19
N ASP A 387 20.23 -42.42 -5.34
CA ASP A 387 20.15 -41.42 -6.44
C ASP A 387 18.73 -41.23 -7.01
N PHE A 388 17.83 -42.20 -6.78
CA PHE A 388 16.42 -42.17 -7.13
C PHE A 388 15.57 -41.32 -6.18
N ILE A 389 16.13 -40.85 -5.05
CA ILE A 389 15.41 -40.11 -4.00
C ILE A 389 15.79 -38.63 -4.04
N SER A 390 14.82 -37.75 -4.28
CA SER A 390 14.95 -36.32 -4.04
C SER A 390 14.18 -35.94 -2.79
N SER A 391 14.84 -35.40 -1.78
CA SER A 391 14.21 -35.01 -0.51
C SER A 391 14.48 -33.55 -0.20
N ASN A 392 13.43 -32.82 0.17
CA ASN A 392 13.49 -31.43 0.57
C ASN A 392 12.80 -31.24 1.93
N LEU A 393 13.57 -30.75 2.89
CA LEU A 393 13.09 -30.40 4.22
C LEU A 393 12.96 -28.88 4.30
N ARG A 394 11.78 -28.38 4.67
CA ARG A 394 11.53 -26.97 4.93
C ARG A 394 11.05 -26.80 6.37
N TYR A 395 11.67 -25.87 7.08
CA TYR A 395 11.22 -25.39 8.37
C TYR A 395 10.90 -23.90 8.26
N SER A 396 9.63 -23.53 8.41
CA SER A 396 9.18 -22.14 8.45
C SER A 396 8.73 -21.80 9.86
N ALA A 397 9.27 -20.73 10.42
CA ALA A 397 8.87 -20.20 11.72
C ALA A 397 8.43 -18.75 11.55
N SER A 398 7.27 -18.41 12.09
CA SER A 398 6.77 -17.04 12.13
C SER A 398 6.43 -16.63 13.54
N TYR A 399 6.72 -15.39 13.88
CA TYR A 399 6.38 -14.78 15.15
C TYR A 399 5.68 -13.45 14.90
N THR A 400 4.64 -13.18 15.67
CA THR A 400 3.94 -11.90 15.67
C THR A 400 3.77 -11.42 17.10
N TRP A 401 4.14 -10.17 17.34
CA TRP A 401 3.84 -9.42 18.55
C TRP A 401 2.93 -8.25 18.15
N THR A 402 1.80 -8.11 18.83
CA THR A 402 0.85 -7.02 18.61
C THR A 402 0.68 -6.27 19.91
N ARG A 403 0.87 -4.96 19.85
CA ARG A 403 0.69 -4.09 21.01
C ARG A 403 -0.77 -4.03 21.42
N ARG A 404 -1.01 -3.87 22.72
CA ARG A 404 -2.28 -3.39 23.26
C ARG A 404 -2.66 -2.00 22.71
N PRO A 405 -3.96 -1.64 22.65
CA PRO A 405 -4.38 -0.27 22.39
C PRO A 405 -3.76 0.73 23.38
N PHE A 406 -3.39 1.92 22.91
CA PHE A 406 -2.78 2.96 23.77
C PHE A 406 -3.70 3.45 24.90
N ALA A 407 -5.02 3.30 24.76
CA ALA A 407 -6.00 3.74 25.75
C ALA A 407 -6.19 2.77 26.93
N GLN A 408 -5.58 1.59 26.91
CA GLN A 408 -5.83 0.52 27.90
C GLN A 408 -4.51 0.01 28.49
N GLU A 409 -4.20 0.41 29.72
CA GLU A 409 -2.96 0.02 30.39
C GLU A 409 -3.05 -1.29 31.18
N GLY A 410 -4.26 -1.78 31.45
CA GLY A 410 -4.49 -3.00 32.24
C GLY A 410 -4.41 -4.32 31.46
N ILE A 411 -4.35 -4.27 30.13
CA ILE A 411 -4.30 -5.47 29.27
C ILE A 411 -2.87 -5.63 28.75
N GLY A 412 -2.32 -6.85 28.73
CA GLY A 412 -1.00 -7.10 28.13
C GLY A 412 -1.04 -7.14 26.59
N ASN A 413 0.14 -7.15 25.97
CA ASN A 413 0.27 -7.34 24.52
C ASN A 413 -0.06 -8.79 24.12
N THR A 414 -0.15 -9.09 22.83
CA THR A 414 -0.39 -10.46 22.36
C THR A 414 0.78 -10.97 21.55
N ILE A 415 1.27 -12.16 21.86
CA ILE A 415 2.30 -12.85 21.08
C ILE A 415 1.74 -14.11 20.44
N GLN A 416 2.20 -14.39 19.23
CA GLN A 416 1.82 -15.58 18.48
C GLN A 416 3.06 -16.14 17.80
N ASN A 417 3.18 -17.46 17.83
CA ASN A 417 4.16 -18.19 17.08
C ASN A 417 3.47 -19.24 16.20
N THR A 418 4.00 -19.47 15.01
CA THR A 418 3.67 -20.64 14.20
C THR A 418 4.95 -21.29 13.67
N ASN A 419 5.01 -22.61 13.69
CA ASN A 419 6.02 -23.40 13.03
C ASN A 419 5.38 -24.33 11.98
N THR A 420 6.08 -24.54 10.88
CA THR A 420 5.67 -25.48 9.84
C THR A 420 6.88 -26.30 9.44
N LYS A 421 6.80 -27.61 9.64
CA LYS A 421 7.77 -28.60 9.19
C LYS A 421 7.19 -29.29 7.98
N SER A 422 7.83 -29.15 6.83
CA SER A 422 7.43 -29.81 5.58
C SER A 422 8.56 -30.68 5.07
N LEU A 423 8.30 -31.96 4.87
CA LEU A 423 9.20 -32.91 4.24
C LEU A 423 8.56 -33.38 2.94
N ASN A 424 9.20 -33.08 1.83
CA ASN A 424 8.77 -33.52 0.50
C ASN A 424 9.81 -34.48 -0.07
N GLY A 425 9.44 -35.75 -0.20
CA GLY A 425 10.21 -36.79 -0.86
C GLY A 425 9.62 -37.09 -2.24
N THR A 426 10.47 -37.21 -3.24
CA THR A 426 10.10 -37.65 -4.58
C THR A 426 11.01 -38.81 -4.97
N PHE A 427 10.41 -39.95 -5.26
CA PHE A 427 11.08 -41.18 -5.63
C PHE A 427 10.90 -41.41 -7.13
N ASN A 428 12.00 -41.31 -7.88
CA ASN A 428 12.01 -41.62 -9.30
C ASN A 428 12.20 -43.12 -9.51
N MET A 429 11.08 -43.82 -9.68
CA MET A 429 11.09 -45.27 -9.77
C MET A 429 11.77 -45.78 -11.04
N THR A 430 11.79 -45.00 -12.13
CA THR A 430 12.53 -45.39 -13.34
C THR A 430 14.03 -45.55 -13.07
N THR A 431 14.61 -44.66 -12.27
CA THR A 431 16.02 -44.77 -11.83
C THR A 431 16.23 -45.93 -10.86
N LEU A 432 15.26 -46.23 -9.99
CA LEU A 432 15.30 -47.40 -9.09
C LEU A 432 15.25 -48.72 -9.87
N TYR A 433 14.29 -48.86 -10.79
CA TYR A 433 14.11 -50.05 -11.63
C TYR A 433 15.34 -50.32 -12.49
N ASN A 434 15.98 -49.28 -13.02
CA ASN A 434 17.20 -49.41 -13.82
C ASN A 434 18.42 -49.90 -13.00
N LYS A 435 18.38 -49.86 -11.66
CA LYS A 435 19.44 -50.47 -10.82
C LYS A 435 19.28 -51.98 -10.70
N ILE A 436 18.06 -52.49 -10.76
CA ILE A 436 17.78 -53.91 -10.61
C ILE A 436 17.97 -54.57 -11.98
N PRO A 437 18.91 -55.53 -12.14
CA PRO A 437 19.26 -56.10 -13.46
C PRO A 437 18.09 -56.69 -14.24
N TYR A 438 17.11 -57.26 -13.53
CA TYR A 438 15.89 -57.81 -14.11
C TYR A 438 14.99 -56.71 -14.72
N PHE A 439 14.61 -55.71 -13.94
CA PHE A 439 13.77 -54.60 -14.41
C PHE A 439 14.46 -53.74 -15.48
N ARG A 440 15.80 -53.58 -15.40
CA ARG A 440 16.58 -52.91 -16.44
C ARG A 440 16.45 -53.59 -17.81
N LYS A 441 16.43 -54.94 -17.86
CA LYS A 441 16.27 -55.69 -19.11
C LYS A 441 14.86 -55.48 -19.72
N VAL A 442 13.83 -55.45 -18.89
CA VAL A 442 12.45 -55.18 -19.33
C VAL A 442 12.28 -53.74 -19.80
N ASN A 443 12.89 -52.77 -19.12
CA ASN A 443 12.86 -51.35 -19.49
C ASN A 443 13.68 -51.07 -20.78
N ALA A 444 14.83 -51.75 -20.95
CA ALA A 444 15.67 -51.64 -22.15
C ALA A 444 15.05 -52.32 -23.38
N GLY A 445 14.27 -53.39 -23.18
CA GLY A 445 13.60 -54.17 -24.23
C GLY A 445 12.52 -53.43 -25.01
N VAL A 446 12.04 -52.29 -24.50
CA VAL A 446 11.07 -51.42 -25.20
C VAL A 446 11.78 -50.43 -26.15
N SER A 447 13.06 -50.11 -25.92
CA SER A 447 13.77 -49.09 -26.72
C SER A 447 14.46 -49.61 -27.99
N SER A 448 14.64 -50.94 -28.15
CA SER A 448 15.38 -51.50 -29.29
C SER A 448 14.52 -51.91 -30.50
N LYS A 449 13.18 -51.79 -30.43
CA LYS A 449 12.28 -52.22 -31.52
C LYS A 449 11.67 -51.11 -32.39
N LEU A 450 12.05 -49.84 -32.20
CA LEU A 450 11.48 -48.70 -32.98
C LEU A 450 12.52 -47.85 -33.73
N LYS A 451 13.75 -48.34 -33.94
CA LYS A 451 14.65 -47.74 -34.93
C LYS A 451 15.07 -48.78 -35.95
N ASN A 452 14.75 -48.45 -37.21
CA ASN A 452 15.08 -49.11 -38.47
C ASN A 452 14.04 -50.10 -38.97
N LYS A 453 13.09 -49.59 -39.77
CA LYS A 453 12.36 -50.38 -40.76
C LYS A 453 12.68 -49.83 -42.16
N ALA A 454 13.50 -50.56 -42.89
CA ALA A 454 13.62 -50.52 -44.35
C ALA A 454 13.11 -51.88 -44.91
N PRO A 455 12.66 -51.97 -46.19
CA PRO A 455 11.68 -52.98 -46.60
C PRO A 455 12.24 -54.25 -47.27
N ALA A 456 11.45 -55.34 -47.15
CA ALA A 456 11.33 -56.57 -47.96
C ALA A 456 12.57 -57.51 -48.09
N THR A 457 12.45 -58.84 -47.92
CA THR A 457 11.76 -59.80 -48.82
C THR A 457 11.49 -61.14 -48.07
N PRO A 458 10.47 -61.95 -48.42
CA PRO A 458 9.95 -63.03 -47.56
C PRO A 458 10.48 -64.42 -47.92
N SER A 459 10.70 -65.27 -46.91
CA SER A 459 10.77 -66.72 -47.09
C SER A 459 10.15 -67.46 -45.90
N LYS A 460 9.42 -68.53 -46.23
CA LYS A 460 8.47 -69.34 -45.45
C LYS A 460 9.17 -70.07 -44.30
N LYS A 461 8.70 -69.88 -43.07
CA LYS A 461 7.90 -70.83 -42.25
C LYS A 461 8.45 -72.27 -42.24
N ASP A 462 8.95 -72.69 -41.07
CA ASP A 462 8.39 -73.88 -40.45
C ASP A 462 8.31 -73.73 -38.92
N SER A 463 7.25 -74.31 -38.39
CA SER A 463 6.71 -74.17 -37.06
C SER A 463 7.22 -75.27 -36.14
N THR A 464 7.75 -74.87 -34.98
CA THR A 464 7.66 -75.67 -33.76
C THR A 464 7.48 -74.73 -32.58
N LYS A 465 6.24 -74.65 -32.10
CA LYS A 465 5.91 -74.11 -30.79
C LYS A 465 6.58 -75.00 -29.74
N THR A 466 7.40 -74.41 -28.88
CA THR A 466 7.52 -74.87 -27.49
C THR A 466 6.89 -73.77 -26.65
N GLN A 467 5.67 -74.04 -26.19
CA GLN A 467 5.05 -73.29 -25.11
C GLN A 467 5.88 -73.46 -23.84
N GLU A 468 5.61 -72.54 -22.92
CA GLU A 468 6.01 -72.56 -21.52
C GLU A 468 7.36 -71.91 -21.21
N ASN A 469 7.28 -70.59 -21.09
CA ASN A 469 7.33 -70.09 -19.73
C ASN A 469 6.15 -69.14 -19.53
N ASN A 470 4.95 -69.69 -19.28
CA ASN A 470 3.82 -68.91 -18.78
C ASN A 470 4.25 -68.10 -17.54
N PHE A 471 5.23 -68.58 -16.76
CA PHE A 471 5.90 -67.83 -15.70
C PHE A 471 6.72 -66.61 -16.16
N LYS A 472 7.37 -66.61 -17.33
CA LYS A 472 8.11 -65.45 -17.86
C LYS A 472 7.16 -64.38 -18.41
N ASP A 473 6.11 -64.77 -19.13
CA ASP A 473 5.13 -63.81 -19.66
C ASP A 473 4.26 -63.21 -18.54
N ILE A 474 3.86 -64.01 -17.56
CA ILE A 474 3.17 -63.51 -16.35
C ILE A 474 4.13 -62.65 -15.50
N GLY A 475 5.39 -63.07 -15.35
CA GLY A 475 6.42 -62.32 -14.64
C GLY A 475 6.79 -61.00 -15.32
N GLU A 476 6.77 -60.95 -16.66
CA GLU A 476 7.00 -59.74 -17.45
C GLU A 476 5.77 -58.81 -17.41
N PHE A 477 4.55 -59.36 -17.42
CA PHE A 477 3.32 -58.60 -17.23
C PHE A 477 3.25 -57.95 -15.84
N ILE A 478 3.56 -58.71 -14.79
CA ILE A 478 3.63 -58.20 -13.39
C ILE A 478 4.75 -57.17 -13.26
N ALA A 479 5.93 -57.43 -13.85
CA ALA A 479 7.04 -56.49 -13.82
C ALA A 479 6.71 -55.18 -14.55
N ARG A 480 6.03 -55.25 -15.69
CA ARG A 480 5.51 -54.07 -16.41
C ARG A 480 4.44 -53.35 -15.60
N GLY A 481 3.57 -54.07 -14.89
CA GLY A 481 2.60 -53.50 -13.95
C GLY A 481 3.25 -52.70 -12.82
N ILE A 482 4.29 -53.26 -12.17
CA ILE A 482 5.07 -52.55 -11.15
C ILE A 482 5.77 -51.32 -11.77
N MET A 483 6.36 -51.46 -12.96
CA MET A 483 7.06 -50.37 -13.65
C MET A 483 6.14 -49.27 -14.21
N MET A 484 4.80 -49.42 -14.16
CA MET A 484 3.87 -48.35 -14.49
C MET A 484 4.00 -47.18 -13.50
N ILE A 485 4.38 -47.46 -12.25
CA ILE A 485 4.63 -46.43 -11.24
C ILE A 485 5.96 -45.76 -11.59
N LYS A 486 5.92 -44.63 -12.29
CA LYS A 486 7.13 -43.90 -12.69
C LYS A 486 7.69 -43.00 -11.59
N GLN A 487 6.81 -42.51 -10.72
CA GLN A 487 7.14 -41.54 -9.69
C GLN A 487 6.22 -41.73 -8.47
N VAL A 488 6.81 -41.69 -7.28
CA VAL A 488 6.06 -41.63 -6.02
C VAL A 488 6.45 -40.34 -5.31
N SER A 489 5.47 -39.53 -4.91
CA SER A 489 5.70 -38.32 -4.12
C SER A 489 5.11 -38.49 -2.72
N LEU A 490 5.92 -38.26 -1.70
CA LEU A 490 5.52 -38.25 -0.30
C LEU A 490 5.64 -36.82 0.22
N SER A 491 4.55 -36.25 0.69
CA SER A 491 4.54 -34.94 1.35
C SER A 491 4.02 -35.09 2.77
N TYR A 492 4.87 -34.77 3.74
CA TYR A 492 4.49 -34.68 5.15
C TYR A 492 4.60 -33.23 5.59
N GLN A 493 3.51 -32.68 6.13
CA GLN A 493 3.48 -31.32 6.65
C GLN A 493 2.85 -31.31 8.03
N GLN A 494 3.55 -30.75 9.00
CA GLN A 494 3.05 -30.50 10.35
C GLN A 494 3.15 -29.01 10.65
N THR A 495 2.02 -28.39 10.98
CA THR A 495 1.95 -27.00 11.42
C THR A 495 1.50 -26.97 12.87
N ASN A 496 2.27 -26.30 13.73
CA ASN A 496 1.86 -26.03 15.11
C ASN A 496 1.88 -24.52 15.34
N GLY A 497 0.98 -24.03 16.18
CA GLY A 497 0.96 -22.62 16.56
C GLY A 497 0.61 -22.47 18.04
N THR A 498 1.19 -21.45 18.66
CA THR A 498 0.93 -21.10 20.06
C THR A 498 0.70 -19.59 20.15
N GLY A 499 -0.36 -19.18 20.86
CA GLY A 499 -0.67 -17.78 21.12
C GLY A 499 -0.76 -17.53 22.62
N LEU A 500 -0.23 -16.39 23.07
CA LEU A 500 -0.32 -15.94 24.46
C LEU A 500 -0.79 -14.48 24.47
N PRO A 501 -2.05 -14.22 24.84
CA PRO A 501 -2.51 -12.87 25.17
C PRO A 501 -2.04 -12.47 26.58
N GLY A 502 -2.01 -11.17 26.87
CA GLY A 502 -1.62 -10.68 28.20
C GLY A 502 -0.10 -10.60 28.43
N PHE A 503 0.70 -10.65 27.37
CA PHE A 503 2.15 -10.55 27.42
C PHE A 503 2.61 -9.11 27.72
N ASN A 504 3.08 -8.87 28.94
CA ASN A 504 3.49 -7.53 29.38
C ASN A 504 4.71 -6.93 28.65
N PRO A 505 5.77 -7.69 28.31
CA PRO A 505 6.96 -7.12 27.68
C PRO A 505 6.69 -6.49 26.31
N SER A 506 7.54 -5.52 25.98
CA SER A 506 7.53 -4.80 24.71
C SER A 506 8.28 -5.57 23.61
N SER A 507 8.27 -5.07 22.38
CA SER A 507 9.08 -5.65 21.30
C SER A 507 10.06 -4.61 20.77
N GLN A 508 11.35 -4.89 20.88
CA GLN A 508 12.43 -3.99 20.47
C GLN A 508 13.22 -4.61 19.30
N ILE A 509 14.38 -5.19 19.58
CA ILE A 509 15.31 -5.69 18.57
C ILE A 509 14.93 -7.13 18.22
N LEU A 510 14.63 -7.38 16.94
CA LEU A 510 14.30 -8.72 16.41
C LEU A 510 13.17 -9.45 17.17
N GLY A 511 12.24 -8.69 17.75
CA GLY A 511 11.09 -9.25 18.46
C GLY A 511 11.29 -9.44 19.96
N LEU A 512 12.50 -9.18 20.48
CA LEU A 512 12.87 -9.42 21.87
C LEU A 512 12.85 -8.14 22.69
N ASP A 513 12.60 -8.27 24.00
CA ASP A 513 12.72 -7.18 24.98
C ASP A 513 14.02 -7.32 25.79
N ASN A 514 15.00 -6.45 25.50
CA ASN A 514 16.29 -6.47 26.21
C ASN A 514 16.13 -6.09 27.71
N GLY A 515 15.12 -5.27 28.06
CA GLY A 515 14.87 -4.84 29.43
C GLY A 515 14.17 -5.89 30.30
N LYS A 516 13.66 -6.97 29.68
CA LYS A 516 12.94 -8.08 30.35
C LYS A 516 13.59 -9.43 30.01
N GLY A 517 14.93 -9.49 30.03
CA GLY A 517 15.68 -10.75 29.90
C GLY A 517 15.50 -11.45 28.54
N PHE A 518 15.33 -10.68 27.46
CA PHE A 518 15.04 -11.20 26.11
C PHE A 518 13.76 -12.02 26.02
N ALA A 519 12.72 -11.69 26.82
CA ALA A 519 11.40 -12.28 26.68
C ALA A 519 10.81 -12.00 25.27
N PRO A 520 10.02 -12.93 24.67
CA PRO A 520 9.62 -14.26 25.17
C PRO A 520 10.70 -15.36 25.01
N GLY A 521 11.87 -15.03 24.48
CA GLY A 521 13.01 -15.93 24.28
C GLY A 521 13.16 -16.45 22.85
N PHE A 522 14.41 -16.77 22.48
CA PHE A 522 14.78 -17.27 21.14
C PHE A 522 14.00 -18.52 20.72
N GLY A 523 13.70 -19.43 21.66
CA GLY A 523 12.88 -20.61 21.37
C GLY A 523 11.49 -20.24 20.87
N PHE A 524 10.78 -19.40 21.63
CA PHE A 524 9.43 -18.98 21.26
C PHE A 524 9.40 -18.16 19.97
N ILE A 525 10.39 -17.30 19.71
CA ILE A 525 10.40 -16.53 18.46
C ILE A 525 10.82 -17.36 17.23
N SER A 526 11.55 -18.47 17.42
CA SER A 526 12.04 -19.33 16.33
C SER A 526 11.12 -20.51 16.01
N GLY A 527 9.93 -20.59 16.61
CA GLY A 527 9.00 -21.67 16.33
C GLY A 527 9.09 -22.86 17.27
N LEU A 528 9.93 -22.83 18.30
CA LEU A 528 10.04 -23.94 19.22
C LEU A 528 8.92 -23.84 20.27
N ASN A 529 8.08 -24.88 20.32
CA ASN A 529 6.98 -25.03 21.28
C ASN A 529 7.52 -25.40 22.67
N ASP A 530 8.35 -24.55 23.26
CA ASP A 530 8.65 -24.63 24.67
C ASP A 530 7.52 -23.97 25.47
N SER A 531 7.29 -24.42 26.70
CA SER A 531 6.14 -24.03 27.54
C SER A 531 6.22 -22.57 27.99
N ILE A 532 5.97 -21.64 27.06
CA ILE A 532 6.01 -20.20 27.30
C ILE A 532 5.06 -19.80 28.43
N VAL A 533 3.92 -20.49 28.55
CA VAL A 533 2.91 -20.26 29.60
C VAL A 533 3.47 -20.52 30.99
N ARG A 534 4.28 -21.59 31.17
CA ARG A 534 4.89 -21.90 32.47
C ARG A 534 5.97 -20.88 32.82
N LYS A 535 6.81 -20.54 31.84
CA LYS A 535 7.86 -19.51 32.00
C LYS A 535 7.27 -18.12 32.26
N SER A 536 6.11 -17.78 31.68
CA SER A 536 5.45 -16.49 31.88
C SER A 536 4.67 -16.37 33.19
N ILE A 537 4.33 -17.50 33.85
CA ILE A 537 3.73 -17.47 35.20
C ILE A 537 4.81 -17.32 36.27
N GLN A 538 6.02 -17.85 36.00
CA GLN A 538 7.14 -17.83 36.94
C GLN A 538 7.92 -16.50 36.97
N ASN A 539 7.82 -15.68 35.91
CA ASN A 539 8.48 -14.39 35.77
C ASN A 539 7.44 -13.28 35.59
#